data_AF-A0A6C0LBF8-F1
#
_entry.id   AF-A0A6C0LBF8-F1
#
_cell.length_a   1.000
_cell.length_b   1.000
_cell.length_c   1.000
_cell.angle_alpha   90.00
_cell.angle_beta   90.00
_cell.angle_gamma   90.00
#
_symmetry.space_group_name_H-M   'P 1'
#
loop_
_entity.id
_entity.type
_entity.pdbx_description
1 polymer ?
#
loop_
_entity_poly.entity_id
_entity_poly.type
_entity_poly.pdbx_seq_one_letter_code
_entity_poly.pdbx_strand_id
1 'polypeptide(L)'
;MEDIGDIGDIYYLIHATNNPDCISWNELKAGDFNTDDQFPGVYMSVITENNIESESIYPGKYLMIFSKILLGQKNYHINARDYNGIISEKNTYYPWNLREFLDCKDNCSMNEIIFHDNIDIKYCLSIITVNGSDYKSLLPKISLDSPGLKPDISTLPFYCYPFESMYTGINPLPPSSKEWYIMMSKLADITTDDGDDIRDCIREKIREKAEYLYINRDKQKIKYIKEYPKESRKESRKESRKESRV
;
A
#
# COMPACT_ATOMS: atom_id res chain seq x y z
N MET A 1 15.55 -19.50 -6.83
CA MET A 1 14.38 -18.70 -7.22
C MET A 1 13.47 -18.77 -6.02
N GLU A 2 13.31 -17.69 -5.24
CA GLU A 2 12.30 -17.68 -4.18
C GLU A 2 10.96 -17.81 -4.90
N ASP A 3 10.34 -18.98 -4.77
CA ASP A 3 8.97 -19.22 -5.18
C ASP A 3 8.13 -18.14 -4.50
N ILE A 4 7.36 -17.36 -5.28
CA ILE A 4 6.49 -16.30 -4.73
C ILE A 4 5.38 -16.94 -3.87
N GLY A 5 5.33 -18.28 -3.82
CA GLY A 5 4.31 -19.06 -3.17
C GLY A 5 3.02 -18.99 -3.95
N ASP A 6 2.01 -19.69 -3.46
CA ASP A 6 0.64 -19.50 -3.93
C ASP A 6 0.16 -18.11 -3.51
N ILE A 7 0.32 -17.12 -4.40
CA ILE A 7 -0.27 -15.77 -4.30
C ILE A 7 -1.79 -15.80 -4.57
N GLY A 8 -2.45 -16.86 -4.07
CA GLY A 8 -3.83 -17.25 -4.31
C GLY A 8 -4.86 -16.12 -4.18
N ASP A 9 -6.05 -16.39 -4.69
CA ASP A 9 -7.24 -15.52 -4.77
C ASP A 9 -7.06 -14.16 -5.48
N ILE A 10 -5.84 -13.69 -5.77
CA ILE A 10 -5.59 -12.45 -6.51
C ILE A 10 -5.74 -12.69 -8.01
N TYR A 11 -6.58 -11.88 -8.66
CA TYR A 11 -6.75 -11.87 -10.10
C TYR A 11 -5.72 -10.97 -10.79
N TYR A 12 -5.59 -9.72 -10.33
CA TYR A 12 -4.70 -8.71 -10.92
C TYR A 12 -4.69 -7.43 -10.06
N LEU A 13 -3.90 -6.44 -10.47
CA LEU A 13 -3.91 -5.09 -9.93
C LEU A 13 -4.58 -4.13 -10.92
N ILE A 14 -5.18 -3.03 -10.46
CA ILE A 14 -5.78 -2.01 -11.32
C ILE A 14 -5.25 -0.62 -11.00
N HIS A 15 -4.79 0.09 -12.02
CA HIS A 15 -4.58 1.54 -11.99
C HIS A 15 -5.69 2.23 -12.78
N ALA A 16 -6.29 3.28 -12.23
CA ALA A 16 -7.33 4.05 -12.89
C ALA A 16 -6.79 5.44 -13.28
N THR A 17 -7.08 5.88 -14.51
CA THR A 17 -6.69 7.21 -14.99
C THR A 17 -7.73 7.81 -15.93
N ASN A 18 -7.75 9.15 -16.02
CA ASN A 18 -8.53 9.87 -17.02
C ASN A 18 -7.68 10.31 -18.22
N ASN A 19 -6.37 10.06 -18.21
CA ASN A 19 -5.48 10.46 -19.29
C ASN A 19 -5.59 9.48 -20.48
N PRO A 20 -6.10 9.92 -21.66
CA PRO A 20 -6.23 9.04 -22.83
C PRO A 20 -4.88 8.58 -23.40
N ASP A 21 -3.80 9.30 -23.12
CA ASP A 21 -2.46 8.94 -23.60
C ASP A 21 -1.89 7.72 -22.87
N CYS A 22 -2.61 7.19 -21.86
CA CYS A 22 -2.19 6.00 -21.11
C CYS A 22 -1.96 4.76 -21.99
N ILE A 23 -2.61 4.71 -23.16
CA ILE A 23 -2.44 3.66 -24.16
C ILE A 23 -1.03 3.68 -24.78
N SER A 24 -0.35 4.83 -24.72
CA SER A 24 0.99 5.06 -25.29
C SER A 24 2.10 5.19 -24.25
N TRP A 25 1.78 5.04 -22.96
CA TRP A 25 2.77 5.14 -21.90
C TRP A 25 3.75 3.96 -21.94
N ASN A 26 5.01 4.23 -21.61
CA ASN A 26 6.03 3.21 -21.40
C ASN A 26 6.13 2.80 -19.92
N GLU A 27 5.68 3.65 -19.01
CA GLU A 27 5.70 3.42 -17.56
C GLU A 27 4.61 4.26 -16.88
N LEU A 28 4.14 3.79 -15.72
CA LEU A 28 3.51 4.62 -14.69
C LEU A 28 4.61 5.26 -13.85
N LYS A 29 4.55 6.57 -13.67
CA LYS A 29 5.55 7.31 -12.91
C LYS A 29 5.15 7.46 -11.46
N ALA A 30 6.10 7.22 -10.55
CA ALA A 30 6.00 7.68 -9.18
C ALA A 30 6.06 9.21 -9.15
N GLY A 31 5.40 9.81 -8.15
CA GLY A 31 5.46 11.25 -7.92
C GLY A 31 6.80 11.74 -7.39
N ASP A 32 6.99 13.05 -7.35
CA ASP A 32 8.14 13.66 -6.68
C ASP A 32 8.01 13.53 -5.17
N PHE A 33 9.13 13.30 -4.48
CA PHE A 33 9.13 13.12 -3.03
C PHE A 33 8.70 14.40 -2.32
N ASN A 34 7.63 14.32 -1.52
CA ASN A 34 7.10 15.44 -0.76
C ASN A 34 6.42 14.94 0.51
N THR A 35 6.90 15.36 1.68
CA THR A 35 6.32 14.96 2.99
C THR A 35 5.03 15.71 3.37
N ASP A 36 4.62 16.67 2.54
CA ASP A 36 3.39 17.46 2.68
C ASP A 36 2.28 17.04 1.72
N ASP A 37 2.49 15.97 0.93
CA ASP A 37 1.49 15.39 0.03
C ASP A 37 1.32 13.87 0.24
N GLN A 38 0.46 13.22 -0.54
CA GLN A 38 0.37 11.76 -0.60
C GLN A 38 1.74 11.11 -0.89
N PHE A 39 1.89 9.84 -0.53
CA PHE A 39 3.12 9.10 -0.78
C PHE A 39 3.52 9.17 -2.28
N PRO A 40 4.79 9.40 -2.60
CA PRO A 40 5.27 9.55 -3.97
C PRO A 40 5.45 8.19 -4.66
N GLY A 41 4.34 7.51 -4.98
CA GLY A 41 4.34 6.16 -5.53
C GLY A 41 3.33 5.94 -6.65
N VAL A 42 3.35 4.75 -7.23
CA VAL A 42 2.34 4.29 -8.20
C VAL A 42 1.24 3.55 -7.45
N TYR A 43 0.05 4.14 -7.47
CA TYR A 43 -1.13 3.61 -6.79
C TYR A 43 -1.91 2.65 -7.68
N MET A 44 -2.27 1.51 -7.11
CA MET A 44 -3.19 0.54 -7.72
C MET A 44 -4.13 -0.02 -6.66
N SER A 45 -5.17 -0.71 -7.10
CA SER A 45 -6.02 -1.54 -6.23
C SER A 45 -5.78 -3.03 -6.52
N VAL A 46 -5.76 -3.85 -5.49
CA VAL A 46 -5.70 -5.31 -5.59
C VAL A 46 -7.10 -5.86 -5.81
N ILE A 47 -7.27 -6.65 -6.88
CA ILE A 47 -8.53 -7.33 -7.20
C ILE A 47 -8.37 -8.83 -7.02
N THR A 48 -9.31 -9.40 -6.29
CA THR A 48 -9.36 -10.79 -5.86
C THR A 48 -10.72 -11.40 -6.18
N GLU A 49 -10.81 -12.73 -6.13
CA GLU A 49 -12.08 -13.44 -6.19
C GLU A 49 -13.10 -12.94 -5.14
N ASN A 50 -12.61 -12.57 -3.96
CA ASN A 50 -13.47 -12.19 -2.83
C ASN A 50 -13.95 -10.73 -2.88
N ASN A 51 -13.25 -9.82 -3.57
CA ASN A 51 -13.57 -8.40 -3.56
C ASN A 51 -13.96 -7.82 -4.93
N ILE A 52 -13.87 -8.56 -6.05
CA ILE A 52 -14.16 -8.01 -7.38
C ILE A 52 -15.53 -7.32 -7.51
N GLU A 53 -16.53 -7.78 -6.76
CA GLU A 53 -17.88 -7.18 -6.74
C GLU A 53 -18.04 -6.05 -5.72
N SER A 54 -17.26 -6.05 -4.63
CA SER A 54 -17.41 -5.13 -3.51
C SER A 54 -16.39 -3.99 -3.51
N GLU A 55 -15.23 -4.19 -4.13
CA GLU A 55 -14.13 -3.23 -4.16
C GLU A 55 -14.54 -1.94 -4.89
N SER A 56 -14.15 -0.81 -4.30
CA SER A 56 -14.36 0.50 -4.87
C SER A 56 -13.03 0.98 -5.43
N ILE A 57 -12.85 0.84 -6.74
CA ILE A 57 -11.64 1.31 -7.43
C ILE A 57 -11.73 2.83 -7.59
N TYR A 58 -10.59 3.50 -7.55
CA TYR A 58 -10.51 4.94 -7.80
C TYR A 58 -11.17 5.32 -9.14
N PRO A 59 -11.84 6.48 -9.21
CA PRO A 59 -12.54 6.89 -10.41
C PRO A 59 -11.55 7.15 -11.55
N GLY A 60 -11.84 6.58 -12.73
CA GLY A 60 -11.06 6.82 -13.93
C GLY A 60 -11.74 6.26 -15.17
N LYS A 61 -11.59 6.94 -16.30
CA LYS A 61 -12.11 6.51 -17.61
C LYS A 61 -11.38 5.29 -18.15
N TYR A 62 -10.10 5.15 -17.85
CA TYR A 62 -9.24 4.06 -18.30
C TYR A 62 -8.80 3.24 -17.10
N LEU A 63 -9.21 1.97 -17.06
CA LEU A 63 -8.78 1.01 -16.07
C LEU A 63 -7.68 0.14 -16.69
N MET A 64 -6.46 0.34 -16.22
CA MET A 64 -5.28 -0.40 -16.66
C MET A 64 -5.10 -1.60 -15.73
N ILE A 65 -5.18 -2.81 -16.28
CA ILE A 65 -5.07 -4.06 -15.53
C ILE A 65 -3.62 -4.55 -15.58
N PHE A 66 -2.99 -4.66 -14.42
CA PHE A 66 -1.60 -5.08 -14.26
C PHE A 66 -1.49 -6.49 -13.71
N SER A 67 -0.45 -7.21 -14.17
CA SER A 67 -0.13 -8.56 -13.68
C SER A 67 0.17 -8.54 -12.18
N LYS A 68 -0.39 -9.51 -11.46
CA LYS A 68 -0.11 -9.74 -10.05
C LYS A 68 1.36 -10.11 -9.78
N ILE A 69 2.15 -10.42 -10.81
CA ILE A 69 3.58 -10.68 -10.67
C ILE A 69 4.34 -9.50 -10.04
N LEU A 70 3.81 -8.28 -10.15
CA LEU A 70 4.32 -7.10 -9.45
C LEU A 70 4.39 -7.29 -7.94
N LEU A 71 3.54 -8.14 -7.35
CA LEU A 71 3.55 -8.47 -5.92
C LEU A 71 4.75 -9.32 -5.50
N GLY A 72 5.52 -9.85 -6.45
CA GLY A 72 6.82 -10.47 -6.18
C GLY A 72 7.93 -9.46 -5.90
N GLN A 73 7.70 -8.16 -6.11
CA GLN A 73 8.65 -7.11 -5.77
C GLN A 73 8.66 -6.85 -4.26
N LYS A 74 9.68 -6.15 -3.76
CA LYS A 74 9.82 -5.83 -2.33
C LYS A 74 9.58 -4.36 -2.02
N ASN A 75 9.39 -3.52 -3.04
CA ASN A 75 9.30 -2.06 -2.99
C ASN A 75 7.86 -1.54 -2.98
N TYR A 76 6.98 -2.16 -2.22
CA TYR A 76 5.61 -1.67 -2.07
C TYR A 76 5.13 -1.80 -0.63
N HIS A 77 4.08 -1.07 -0.30
CA HIS A 77 3.21 -1.36 0.84
C HIS A 77 1.75 -1.35 0.40
N ILE A 78 0.88 -1.88 1.25
CA ILE A 78 -0.56 -1.94 0.99
C ILE A 78 -1.27 -1.29 2.17
N ASN A 79 -2.18 -0.38 1.88
CA ASN A 79 -3.16 0.12 2.81
C ASN A 79 -4.50 -0.58 2.58
N ALA A 80 -5.07 -1.16 3.64
CA ALA A 80 -6.37 -1.83 3.55
C ALA A 80 -7.49 -0.88 3.16
N ARG A 81 -7.37 0.39 3.51
CA ARG A 81 -8.26 1.48 3.13
C ARG A 81 -7.44 2.67 2.63
N ASP A 82 -8.03 3.44 1.73
CA ASP A 82 -7.47 4.70 1.24
C ASP A 82 -6.94 5.57 2.38
N TYR A 83 -5.63 5.81 2.33
CA TYR A 83 -4.93 6.61 3.32
C TYR A 83 -3.81 7.43 2.69
N ASN A 84 -3.96 7.82 1.42
CA ASN A 84 -2.98 8.59 0.65
C ASN A 84 -1.59 7.94 0.64
N GLY A 85 -1.48 6.62 0.75
CA GLY A 85 -0.20 5.91 0.90
C GLY A 85 0.56 6.20 2.20
N ILE A 86 -0.09 6.77 3.21
CA ILE A 86 0.51 6.96 4.55
C ILE A 86 0.65 5.60 5.23
N ILE A 87 1.83 5.38 5.82
CA ILE A 87 2.15 4.15 6.54
C ILE A 87 1.68 4.28 7.99
N SER A 88 0.85 3.35 8.46
CA SER A 88 0.27 3.37 9.81
C SER A 88 0.21 1.96 10.42
N GLU A 89 0.09 1.89 11.74
CA GLU A 89 0.12 0.64 12.49
C GLU A 89 -1.01 -0.34 12.10
N LYS A 90 -2.21 0.18 11.91
CA LYS A 90 -3.43 -0.65 11.79
C LYS A 90 -3.90 -0.82 10.35
N ASN A 91 -3.53 0.08 9.43
CA ASN A 91 -3.97 0.05 8.04
C ASN A 91 -2.96 -0.60 7.09
N THR A 92 -1.67 -0.53 7.43
CA THR A 92 -0.62 -0.89 6.48
C THR A 92 -0.18 -2.34 6.60
N TYR A 93 0.17 -2.89 5.44
CA TYR A 93 0.67 -4.22 5.17
C TYR A 93 1.86 -4.11 4.21
N TYR A 94 2.67 -5.16 4.18
CA TYR A 94 3.97 -5.22 3.52
C TYR A 94 4.07 -6.53 2.72
N PRO A 95 5.06 -6.68 1.83
CA PRO A 95 5.19 -7.89 1.02
C PRO A 95 5.23 -9.18 1.84
N TRP A 96 5.87 -9.16 3.02
CA TRP A 96 5.98 -10.33 3.90
C TRP A 96 4.72 -10.67 4.69
N ASN A 97 3.65 -9.87 4.62
CA ASN A 97 2.39 -10.16 5.30
C ASN A 97 1.16 -9.97 4.39
N LEU A 98 1.35 -10.13 3.07
CA LEU A 98 0.29 -10.05 2.05
C LEU A 98 -0.91 -10.95 2.38
N ARG A 99 -0.68 -12.18 2.89
CA ARG A 99 -1.78 -13.08 3.28
C ARG A 99 -2.71 -12.47 4.33
N GLU A 100 -2.14 -11.75 5.30
CA GLU A 100 -2.95 -11.07 6.33
C GLU A 100 -3.81 -9.94 5.77
N PHE A 101 -3.37 -9.31 4.68
CA PHE A 101 -4.17 -8.32 3.95
C PHE A 101 -5.33 -9.01 3.23
N LEU A 102 -5.06 -10.11 2.50
CA LEU A 102 -6.10 -10.85 1.77
C LEU A 102 -7.19 -11.44 2.69
N ASP A 103 -6.84 -11.78 3.93
CA ASP A 103 -7.80 -12.29 4.93
C ASP A 103 -8.65 -11.17 5.58
N CYS A 104 -8.46 -9.90 5.21
CA CYS A 104 -9.15 -8.74 5.78
C CYS A 104 -10.51 -8.47 5.13
N LYS A 105 -11.45 -9.41 5.28
CA LYS A 105 -12.72 -9.45 4.53
C LYS A 105 -13.68 -8.26 4.73
N ASP A 106 -13.73 -7.67 5.93
CA ASP A 106 -14.72 -6.64 6.27
C ASP A 106 -14.15 -5.22 6.36
N ASN A 107 -12.84 -5.05 6.22
CA ASN A 107 -12.16 -3.77 6.41
C ASN A 107 -11.37 -3.29 5.20
N CYS A 108 -11.29 -4.08 4.13
CA CYS A 108 -10.65 -3.69 2.88
C CYS A 108 -11.68 -3.12 1.90
N SER A 109 -11.69 -1.81 1.75
CA SER A 109 -12.45 -1.11 0.72
C SER A 109 -11.68 0.14 0.34
N MET A 110 -11.62 0.42 -0.95
CA MET A 110 -10.68 1.38 -1.54
C MET A 110 -9.26 1.02 -1.14
N ASN A 111 -8.87 -0.25 -1.33
CA ASN A 111 -7.52 -0.67 -1.00
C ASN A 111 -6.51 0.01 -1.94
N GLU A 112 -5.37 0.37 -1.37
CA GLU A 112 -4.24 0.96 -2.09
C GLU A 112 -3.04 0.04 -1.95
N ILE A 113 -2.52 -0.46 -3.06
CA ILE A 113 -1.13 -0.89 -3.14
C ILE A 113 -0.32 0.24 -3.76
N ILE A 114 0.78 0.60 -3.11
CA ILE A 114 1.64 1.71 -3.50
C ILE A 114 3.02 1.15 -3.80
N PHE A 115 3.39 1.12 -5.07
CA PHE A 115 4.77 0.83 -5.47
C PHE A 115 5.60 2.10 -5.35
N HIS A 116 6.80 1.98 -4.79
CA HIS A 116 7.64 3.15 -4.47
C HIS A 116 8.48 3.65 -5.64
N ASP A 117 8.40 2.99 -6.79
CA ASP A 117 9.14 3.28 -8.01
C ASP A 117 8.21 3.24 -9.22
N ASN A 118 8.69 3.72 -10.36
CA ASN A 118 7.99 3.62 -11.63
C ASN A 118 7.65 2.16 -11.96
N ILE A 119 6.51 1.96 -12.62
CA ILE A 119 6.06 0.64 -13.06
C ILE A 119 6.03 0.59 -14.57
N ASP A 120 6.89 -0.24 -15.15
CA ASP A 120 6.97 -0.49 -16.59
C ASP A 120 5.62 -1.02 -17.14
N ILE A 121 5.19 -0.48 -18.29
CA ILE A 121 3.93 -0.87 -18.92
C ILE A 121 3.92 -2.32 -19.38
N LYS A 122 5.07 -3.01 -19.48
CA LYS A 122 5.13 -4.44 -19.80
C LYS A 122 4.32 -5.31 -18.84
N TYR A 123 4.05 -4.82 -17.63
CA TYR A 123 3.19 -5.50 -16.66
C TYR A 123 1.70 -5.24 -16.87
N CYS A 124 1.32 -4.26 -17.71
CA CYS A 124 -0.07 -3.99 -18.08
C CYS A 124 -0.56 -5.01 -19.10
N LEU A 125 -1.58 -5.78 -18.72
CA LEU A 125 -2.15 -6.88 -19.50
C LEU A 125 -3.34 -6.46 -20.34
N SER A 126 -4.07 -5.42 -19.92
CA SER A 126 -5.25 -4.92 -20.62
C SER A 126 -5.58 -3.49 -20.19
N ILE A 127 -6.27 -2.75 -21.06
CA ILE A 127 -6.85 -1.44 -20.74
C ILE A 127 -8.33 -1.48 -21.08
N ILE A 128 -9.18 -1.21 -20.09
CA ILE A 128 -10.63 -1.13 -20.25
C ILE A 128 -11.03 0.35 -20.28
N THR A 129 -11.78 0.75 -21.29
CA THR A 129 -12.43 2.07 -21.31
C THR A 129 -13.80 1.97 -20.69
N VAL A 130 -14.05 2.76 -19.65
CA VAL A 130 -15.32 2.81 -18.92
C VAL A 130 -16.15 3.98 -19.45
N ASN A 131 -17.37 3.68 -19.92
CA ASN A 131 -18.36 4.67 -20.33
C ASN A 131 -19.53 4.64 -19.34
N GLY A 132 -19.43 5.40 -18.24
CA GLY A 132 -20.44 5.43 -17.17
C GLY A 132 -19.92 4.86 -15.84
N SER A 133 -20.83 4.51 -14.94
CA SER A 133 -20.49 4.10 -13.56
C SER A 133 -20.36 2.59 -13.34
N ASP A 134 -20.85 1.76 -14.25
CA ASP A 134 -20.86 0.29 -14.07
C ASP A 134 -19.61 -0.37 -14.70
N TYR A 135 -18.45 -0.13 -14.09
CA TYR A 135 -17.20 -0.75 -14.54
C TYR A 135 -17.07 -2.21 -14.09
N LYS A 136 -17.80 -2.63 -13.04
CA LYS A 136 -17.61 -3.94 -12.39
C LYS A 136 -17.95 -5.09 -13.32
N SER A 137 -18.98 -4.94 -14.15
CA SER A 137 -19.35 -5.94 -15.16
C SER A 137 -18.28 -6.13 -16.24
N LEU A 138 -17.34 -5.19 -16.39
CA LEU A 138 -16.26 -5.23 -17.38
C LEU A 138 -14.99 -5.90 -16.82
N LEU A 139 -14.89 -6.05 -15.50
CA LEU A 139 -13.71 -6.60 -14.85
C LEU A 139 -13.58 -8.11 -15.11
N PRO A 140 -12.42 -8.60 -15.59
CA PRO A 140 -12.21 -10.04 -15.78
C PRO A 140 -12.30 -10.78 -14.44
N LYS A 141 -13.10 -11.85 -14.37
CA LYS A 141 -13.24 -12.70 -13.18
C LYS A 141 -12.29 -13.90 -13.22
N ILE A 142 -11.08 -13.65 -13.70
CA ILE A 142 -10.03 -14.66 -13.86
C ILE A 142 -8.68 -14.04 -13.53
N SER A 143 -7.75 -14.86 -13.06
CA SER A 143 -6.36 -14.43 -12.96
C SER A 143 -5.81 -14.18 -14.36
N LEU A 144 -5.25 -13.00 -14.56
CA LEU A 144 -4.53 -12.67 -15.79
C LEU A 144 -3.04 -12.83 -15.53
N ASP A 145 -2.35 -13.47 -16.48
CA ASP A 145 -0.91 -13.67 -16.42
C ASP A 145 -0.30 -13.54 -17.83
N SER A 146 0.99 -13.22 -17.88
CA SER A 146 1.76 -13.16 -19.11
C SER A 146 3.02 -14.00 -18.96
N PRO A 147 3.10 -15.14 -19.68
CA PRO A 147 4.23 -16.05 -19.58
C PRO A 147 5.58 -15.34 -19.79
N GLY A 148 6.52 -15.58 -18.89
CA GLY A 148 7.88 -15.05 -18.99
C GLY A 148 8.09 -13.68 -18.33
N LEU A 149 7.03 -13.00 -17.86
CA LEU A 149 7.21 -11.87 -16.96
C LEU A 149 7.90 -12.31 -15.66
N LYS A 150 8.67 -11.40 -15.07
CA LYS A 150 9.34 -11.58 -13.77
C LYS A 150 9.22 -10.29 -12.96
N PRO A 151 9.09 -10.36 -11.64
CA PRO A 151 9.14 -9.17 -10.80
C PRO A 151 10.53 -8.52 -10.88
N ASP A 152 10.57 -7.19 -10.83
CA ASP A 152 11.81 -6.47 -10.58
C ASP A 152 12.15 -6.50 -9.09
N ILE A 153 13.15 -7.30 -8.73
CA ILE A 153 13.60 -7.45 -7.33
C ILE A 153 14.80 -6.57 -6.99
N SER A 154 15.23 -5.70 -7.92
CA SER A 154 16.39 -4.83 -7.72
C SER A 154 16.07 -3.58 -6.89
N THR A 155 14.80 -3.20 -6.79
CA THR A 155 14.34 -2.02 -6.08
C THR A 155 14.24 -2.27 -4.58
N LEU A 156 14.65 -1.27 -3.80
CA LEU A 156 14.55 -1.28 -2.34
C LEU A 156 13.28 -0.56 -1.88
N PRO A 157 12.59 -1.03 -0.82
CA PRO A 157 11.43 -0.32 -0.30
C PRO A 157 11.80 0.95 0.48
N PHE A 158 10.83 1.85 0.60
CA PHE A 158 10.84 2.98 1.51
C PHE A 158 9.61 2.92 2.41
N TYR A 159 9.81 2.88 3.72
CA TYR A 159 8.73 2.71 4.70
C TYR A 159 8.69 3.85 5.74
N CYS A 160 9.59 4.83 5.68
CA CYS A 160 9.64 5.96 6.61
C CYS A 160 8.66 7.08 6.21
N TYR A 161 7.37 6.75 6.13
CA TYR A 161 6.31 7.70 5.77
C TYR A 161 5.11 7.71 6.76
N PRO A 162 5.34 7.94 8.08
CA PRO A 162 4.33 7.87 9.12
C PRO A 162 3.54 9.18 9.34
N PHE A 163 3.24 9.91 8.27
CA PHE A 163 2.76 11.30 8.39
C PHE A 163 1.23 11.40 8.55
N GLU A 164 0.65 10.64 9.48
CA GLU A 164 -0.81 10.53 9.67
C GLU A 164 -1.53 11.87 9.88
N SER A 165 -0.84 12.87 10.44
CA SER A 165 -1.38 14.22 10.67
C SER A 165 -1.71 14.99 9.40
N MET A 166 -1.18 14.59 8.25
CA MET A 166 -1.44 15.23 6.96
C MET A 166 -2.65 14.67 6.23
N TYR A 167 -3.27 13.60 6.73
CA TYR A 167 -4.36 12.95 6.03
C TYR A 167 -5.58 13.89 5.94
N THR A 168 -6.00 14.19 4.71
CA THR A 168 -7.14 15.07 4.41
C THR A 168 -8.35 14.32 3.84
N GLY A 169 -8.29 12.99 3.78
CA GLY A 169 -9.38 12.18 3.24
C GLY A 169 -10.58 12.06 4.18
N ILE A 170 -11.63 11.40 3.71
CA ILE A 170 -12.94 11.38 4.36
C ILE A 170 -13.05 10.43 5.56
N ASN A 171 -12.10 9.51 5.73
CA ASN A 171 -12.15 8.44 6.74
C ASN A 171 -10.88 8.41 7.59
N PRO A 172 -10.63 9.41 8.45
CA PRO A 172 -9.43 9.44 9.27
C PRO A 172 -9.39 8.23 10.22
N LEU A 173 -8.20 7.67 10.39
CA LEU A 173 -7.98 6.56 11.31
C LEU A 173 -7.52 7.09 12.68
N PRO A 174 -7.76 6.34 13.77
CA PRO A 174 -7.12 6.64 15.04
C PRO A 174 -5.59 6.65 14.87
N PRO A 175 -4.88 7.64 15.45
CA PRO A 175 -3.43 7.71 15.36
C PRO A 175 -2.74 6.43 15.83
N SER A 176 -1.62 6.11 15.20
CA SER A 176 -0.78 4.98 15.58
C SER A 176 -0.25 5.12 17.01
N SER A 177 0.04 3.99 17.67
CA SER A 177 0.46 3.95 19.07
C SER A 177 1.84 4.60 19.28
N LYS A 178 2.16 4.92 20.55
CA LYS A 178 3.47 5.44 20.93
C LYS A 178 4.57 4.42 20.60
N GLU A 179 4.30 3.15 20.87
CA GLU A 179 5.17 2.01 20.61
C GLU A 179 5.48 1.87 19.12
N TRP A 180 4.48 2.11 18.27
CA TRP A 180 4.67 2.12 16.83
C TRP A 180 5.55 3.29 16.37
N TYR A 181 5.35 4.51 16.88
CA TYR A 181 6.25 5.63 16.56
C TYR A 181 7.68 5.36 17.04
N ILE A 182 7.86 4.76 18.22
CA ILE A 182 9.19 4.31 18.71
C ILE A 182 9.80 3.25 17.79
N MET A 183 8.99 2.37 17.21
CA MET A 183 9.48 1.44 16.18
C MET A 183 9.90 2.18 14.91
N MET A 184 9.11 3.16 14.46
CA MET A 184 9.42 3.98 13.29
C MET A 184 10.70 4.79 13.47
N SER A 185 11.00 5.30 14.68
CA SER A 185 12.27 5.98 14.95
C SER A 185 13.47 5.03 14.84
N LYS A 186 13.33 3.77 15.31
CA LYS A 186 14.35 2.73 15.12
C LYS A 186 14.53 2.36 13.65
N LEU A 187 13.45 2.25 12.88
CA LEU A 187 13.48 2.02 11.43
C LEU A 187 14.22 3.15 10.71
N ALA A 188 13.94 4.41 11.06
CA ALA A 188 14.54 5.60 10.49
C ALA A 188 15.94 5.92 11.04
N ASP A 189 16.43 5.15 12.03
CA ASP A 189 17.68 5.38 12.74
C ASP A 189 17.78 6.79 13.37
N ILE A 190 16.79 7.11 14.20
CA ILE A 190 16.66 8.39 14.89
C ILE A 190 16.68 8.16 16.40
N THR A 191 17.38 9.03 17.12
CA THR A 191 17.37 9.06 18.59
C THR A 191 16.17 9.83 19.10
N THR A 192 15.49 9.24 20.08
CA THR A 192 14.31 9.82 20.73
C THR A 192 14.65 10.25 22.14
N ASP A 193 14.24 11.45 22.52
CA ASP A 193 14.41 11.97 23.87
C ASP A 193 13.11 11.71 24.65
N ASP A 194 13.22 11.34 25.93
CA ASP A 194 12.04 11.05 26.76
C ASP A 194 11.31 12.36 27.10
N GLY A 195 10.10 12.55 26.57
CA GLY A 195 9.25 13.71 26.81
C GLY A 195 7.78 13.49 26.42
N ASP A 196 6.89 14.40 26.86
CA ASP A 196 5.43 14.24 26.84
C ASP A 196 4.76 14.31 25.46
N ASP A 197 5.50 14.61 24.38
CA ASP A 197 5.02 14.47 22.99
C ASP A 197 6.03 13.74 22.09
N ILE A 198 6.31 12.51 22.48
CA ILE A 198 7.20 11.62 21.76
C ILE A 198 6.73 11.32 20.33
N ARG A 199 5.41 11.36 20.04
CA ARG A 199 4.87 11.00 18.73
C ARG A 199 5.16 12.08 17.71
N ASP A 200 4.82 13.32 18.04
CA ASP A 200 5.05 14.45 17.14
C ASP A 200 6.55 14.72 17.00
N CYS A 201 7.32 14.62 18.10
CA CYS A 201 8.78 14.72 18.04
C CYS A 201 9.41 13.67 17.10
N ILE A 202 8.97 12.40 17.18
CA ILE A 202 9.45 11.36 16.26
C ILE A 202 9.02 11.67 14.83
N ARG A 203 7.77 12.05 14.61
CA ARG A 203 7.23 12.35 13.27
C ARG A 203 8.03 13.44 12.59
N GLU A 204 8.31 14.55 13.28
CA GLU A 204 9.08 15.66 12.72
C GLU A 204 10.54 15.27 12.44
N LYS A 205 11.20 14.55 13.36
CA LYS A 205 12.56 14.03 13.09
C LYS A 205 12.59 13.06 11.90
N ILE A 206 11.55 12.24 11.72
CA ILE A 206 11.42 11.38 10.54
C ILE A 206 11.24 12.22 9.29
N ARG A 207 10.34 13.22 9.31
CA ARG A 207 10.08 14.14 8.21
C ARG A 207 11.36 14.84 7.73
N GLU A 208 12.16 15.39 8.65
CA GLU A 208 13.46 16.00 8.36
C GLU A 208 14.46 15.05 7.68
N LYS A 209 14.40 13.75 8.00
CA LYS A 209 15.30 12.72 7.46
C LYS A 209 14.73 11.99 6.24
N ALA A 210 13.46 12.21 5.91
CA ALA A 210 12.70 11.33 5.03
C ALA A 210 13.25 11.34 3.59
N GLU A 211 13.59 12.52 3.06
CA GLU A 211 14.16 12.65 1.71
C GLU A 211 15.51 11.93 1.61
N TYR A 212 16.39 12.10 2.60
CA TYR A 212 17.65 11.37 2.66
C TYR A 212 17.42 9.85 2.65
N LEU A 213 16.47 9.35 3.45
CA LEU A 213 16.15 7.92 3.51
C LEU A 213 15.46 7.42 2.24
N TYR A 214 14.70 8.27 1.55
CA TYR A 214 14.06 7.94 0.28
C TYR A 214 15.08 7.72 -0.84
N ILE A 215 16.14 8.53 -0.85
CA ILE A 215 17.29 8.38 -1.76
C ILE A 215 18.20 7.22 -1.32
N ASN A 216 18.38 7.03 -0.01
CA ASN A 216 19.28 6.04 0.58
C ASN A 216 18.50 4.93 1.28
N ARG A 217 17.65 4.23 0.52
CA ARG A 217 16.67 3.26 1.06
C ARG A 217 17.32 2.12 1.84
N ASP A 218 18.56 1.76 1.52
CA ASP A 218 19.37 0.75 2.22
C ASP A 218 19.70 1.13 3.68
N LYS A 219 19.59 2.41 4.04
CA LYS A 219 19.87 2.91 5.40
C LYS A 219 18.70 2.69 6.37
N GLN A 220 17.53 2.34 5.87
CA GLN A 220 16.40 2.01 6.73
C GLN A 220 16.64 0.67 7.44
N LYS A 221 16.41 0.63 8.75
CA LYS A 221 16.58 -0.58 9.57
C LYS A 221 15.32 -1.44 9.52
N ILE A 222 14.97 -1.96 8.34
CA ILE A 222 13.71 -2.70 8.01
C ILE A 222 13.42 -3.85 8.98
N LYS A 223 14.45 -4.45 9.60
CA LYS A 223 14.26 -5.51 10.62
C LYS A 223 13.28 -5.10 11.72
N TYR A 224 13.31 -3.83 12.17
CA TYR A 224 12.45 -3.39 13.28
C TYR A 224 10.97 -3.42 12.93
N ILE A 225 10.59 -3.07 11.69
CA ILE A 225 9.18 -3.12 11.27
C ILE A 225 8.72 -4.55 10.96
N LYS A 226 9.64 -5.42 10.54
CA LYS A 226 9.37 -6.86 10.35
C LYS A 226 9.13 -7.59 11.67
N GLU A 227 9.91 -7.25 12.70
CA GLU A 227 9.87 -7.87 14.03
C GLU A 227 8.80 -7.24 14.93
N TYR A 228 8.20 -6.10 14.54
CA TYR A 228 7.19 -5.42 15.33
C TYR A 228 5.93 -6.29 15.47
N PRO A 229 5.56 -6.72 16.69
CA PRO A 229 4.43 -7.61 16.89
C PRO A 229 3.11 -6.89 16.58
N LYS A 230 2.28 -7.49 15.74
CA LYS A 230 0.89 -7.04 15.52
C LYS A 230 -0.08 -7.52 16.62
N GLU A 231 0.40 -7.77 17.85
CA GLU A 231 -0.43 -8.33 18.94
C GLU A 231 -1.67 -7.47 19.25
N SER A 232 -1.61 -6.16 18.95
CA SER A 232 -2.72 -5.21 19.07
C SER A 232 -3.90 -5.43 18.09
N ARG A 233 -3.78 -6.29 17.06
CA ARG A 233 -4.88 -6.58 16.10
C ARG A 233 -5.86 -7.66 16.58
N LYS A 234 -5.52 -8.45 17.60
CA LYS A 234 -6.39 -9.53 18.13
C LYS A 234 -7.34 -9.05 19.24
N GLU A 235 -7.00 -8.02 19.99
CA GLU A 235 -7.83 -7.52 21.11
C GLU A 235 -9.03 -6.71 20.63
N SER A 236 -8.87 -5.85 19.63
CA SER A 236 -9.99 -5.13 18.99
C SER A 236 -11.05 -6.04 18.35
N ARG A 237 -10.66 -7.27 17.95
CA ARG A 237 -11.59 -8.30 17.44
C ARG A 237 -12.39 -9.01 18.55
N LYS A 238 -11.91 -8.99 19.80
CA LYS A 238 -12.64 -9.53 20.97
C LYS A 238 -13.63 -8.51 21.54
N GLU A 239 -13.30 -7.23 21.50
CA GLU A 239 -14.18 -6.16 21.99
C GLU A 239 -15.35 -5.88 21.04
N SER A 240 -15.12 -5.81 19.72
CA SER A 240 -16.21 -5.59 18.75
C SER A 240 -17.24 -6.74 18.73
N ARG A 241 -16.83 -7.97 19.04
CA ARG A 241 -17.73 -9.12 19.20
C ARG A 241 -18.54 -9.12 20.50
N LYS A 242 -18.10 -8.37 21.51
CA LYS A 242 -18.85 -8.19 22.77
C LYS A 242 -19.92 -7.11 22.63
N GLU A 243 -19.66 -6.03 21.91
CA GLU A 243 -20.64 -4.96 21.68
C GLU A 243 -21.74 -5.37 20.70
N SER A 244 -21.47 -6.23 19.73
CA SER A 244 -22.49 -6.80 18.83
C SER A 244 -23.36 -7.90 19.48
N ARG A 245 -23.23 -8.13 20.79
CA ARG A 245 -23.97 -9.15 21.57
C ARG A 245 -24.74 -8.55 22.75
N VAL A 246 -24.96 -7.24 22.75
CA VAL A 246 -25.84 -6.54 23.70
C VAL A 246 -27.08 -6.04 22.99
#